data_AF-A0A2C9LQW4-F1
#
_entry.id   AF-A0A2C9LQW4-F1
#
_cell.length_a   1.000
_cell.length_b   1.000
_cell.length_c   1.000
_cell.angle_alpha   90.00
_cell.angle_beta   90.00
_cell.angle_gamma   90.00
#
_symmetry.space_group_name_H-M   'P 1'
#
loop_
_entity.id
_entity.type
_entity.pdbx_description
1 polymer ?
#
loop_
_entity_poly.entity_id
_entity_poly.type
_entity_poly.pdbx_seq_one_letter_code
_entity_poly.pdbx_strand_id
1 'polypeptide(L)'
;MPGGSNCAIVGCHTLRAKCRGLSFHKLPKKGKNDVWRNDLIALIDRVDSSFNPDTATICSRHFKESCFVPTNNSHSTPDKDVYFKKKPHYLKPGSLPTEYMPQKSIVTHKPIPRKVPLPRDPPPLPSCVKYRNLSELKKDVCNPQCLPSPWCLLEVSENQIMVGMLNEKKTTVKLKLKISEDLKVSASMMENPIPNFNEIMENISIFKYLKSFSERTFCPGILDNNLQMYADSKYSDDQIYYKEFYIGSQETVIRSTKCEVLTKQTSTGFICKNCNYAKRLLNNKLLRAKSRDSKPLSKQDPLHKATREKIISQLKNARMETNYCQQQLKQFQSTLMTDSVELSYHLSQDLKNVIGHTDNELAKLFWEEQMKAFSIKEKGMRWHPMLIRLAILIRSRSPLAYDTLRKTGILKLPGASTLRDYTNVYESKEGFNESSIEELKRISQNFKSEEKFVILLHDEMMIKYDLVFKKNKW
;
A
#
# COMPACT_ATOMS: atom_id res chain seq x y z
N MET A 1 4.24 -33.35 35.66
CA MET A 1 2.79 -33.11 35.52
C MET A 1 2.22 -34.17 34.59
N PRO A 2 1.10 -34.83 34.92
CA PRO A 2 0.60 -35.95 34.12
C PRO A 2 0.13 -35.45 32.75
N GLY A 3 0.80 -35.89 31.69
CA GLY A 3 0.45 -35.58 30.31
C GLY A 3 -0.92 -36.16 29.94
N GLY A 4 -1.81 -35.34 29.35
CA GLY A 4 -3.08 -35.79 28.80
C GLY A 4 -4.31 -34.94 29.15
N SER A 5 -4.20 -34.01 30.10
CA SER A 5 -5.29 -33.09 30.47
C SER A 5 -5.27 -31.78 29.69
N ASN A 6 -4.12 -31.38 29.14
CA ASN A 6 -3.91 -30.11 28.45
C ASN A 6 -3.73 -30.34 26.95
N CYS A 7 -4.07 -29.34 26.14
CA CYS A 7 -3.75 -29.35 24.72
C CYS A 7 -2.23 -29.26 24.52
N ALA A 8 -1.69 -30.03 23.58
CA ALA A 8 -0.27 -30.10 23.27
C ALA A 8 0.24 -28.92 22.44
N ILE A 9 -0.64 -28.18 21.76
CA ILE A 9 -0.26 -27.00 20.95
C ILE A 9 0.31 -25.89 21.85
N VAL A 10 1.49 -25.37 21.49
CA VAL A 10 2.16 -24.28 22.22
C VAL A 10 1.27 -23.03 22.24
N GLY A 11 1.14 -22.40 23.41
CA GLY A 11 0.27 -21.23 23.62
C GLY A 11 -1.23 -21.55 23.77
N CYS A 12 -1.61 -22.83 23.71
CA CYS A 12 -2.99 -23.24 23.92
C CYS A 12 -3.31 -23.48 25.40
N HIS A 13 -4.07 -22.59 26.02
CA HIS A 13 -4.47 -22.70 27.44
C HIS A 13 -5.70 -23.59 27.69
N THR A 14 -6.13 -24.42 26.73
CA THR A 14 -7.33 -25.27 26.92
C THR A 14 -7.00 -26.50 27.75
N LEU A 15 -7.79 -26.72 28.82
CA LEU A 15 -7.73 -27.91 29.65
C LEU A 15 -9.03 -28.69 29.54
N ARG A 16 -8.93 -30.03 29.49
CA ARG A 16 -10.08 -30.94 29.41
C ARG A 16 -11.07 -30.73 30.56
N ALA A 17 -10.58 -30.45 31.77
CA ALA A 17 -11.41 -30.25 32.95
C ALA A 17 -12.14 -28.90 32.98
N LYS A 18 -11.56 -27.84 32.37
CA LYS A 18 -12.10 -26.47 32.44
C LYS A 18 -12.87 -26.05 31.18
N CYS A 19 -12.53 -26.58 30.02
CA CYS A 19 -13.13 -26.20 28.74
C CYS A 19 -14.24 -27.17 28.33
N ARG A 20 -15.46 -26.96 28.84
CA ARG A 20 -16.65 -27.74 28.43
C ARG A 20 -16.96 -27.47 26.96
N GLY A 21 -17.25 -28.53 26.21
CA GLY A 21 -17.61 -28.46 24.78
C GLY A 21 -16.46 -28.69 23.80
N LEU A 22 -15.21 -28.88 24.22
CA LEU A 22 -14.12 -29.29 23.33
C LEU A 22 -13.79 -30.78 23.49
N SER A 23 -13.66 -31.51 22.38
CA SER A 23 -13.07 -32.86 22.35
C SER A 23 -11.54 -32.78 22.32
N PHE A 24 -10.88 -33.77 22.90
CA PHE A 24 -9.41 -33.89 22.97
C PHE A 24 -8.97 -35.19 22.31
N HIS A 25 -8.15 -35.10 21.28
CA HIS A 25 -7.74 -36.22 20.43
C HIS A 25 -6.28 -36.58 20.70
N LYS A 26 -6.00 -37.86 20.97
CA LYS A 26 -4.64 -38.37 21.18
C LYS A 26 -3.89 -38.48 19.86
N LEU A 27 -2.57 -38.32 19.90
CA LEU A 27 -1.72 -38.65 18.76
C LEU A 27 -1.77 -40.17 18.49
N PRO A 28 -1.61 -40.60 17.23
CA PRO A 28 -1.51 -42.03 16.90
C PRO A 28 -0.36 -42.68 17.66
N LYS A 29 -0.52 -43.93 18.12
CA LYS A 29 0.56 -44.67 18.80
C LYS A 29 1.69 -44.99 17.82
N LYS A 30 2.94 -45.06 18.31
CA LYS A 30 4.11 -45.49 17.53
C LYS A 30 3.83 -46.83 16.82
N GLY A 31 4.12 -46.92 15.53
CA GLY A 31 3.83 -48.07 14.66
C GLY A 31 2.44 -48.04 14.00
N LYS A 32 1.60 -47.05 14.30
CA LYS A 32 0.32 -46.81 13.61
C LYS A 32 0.31 -45.43 12.97
N ASN A 33 0.24 -45.38 11.64
CA ASN A 33 0.25 -44.14 10.85
C ASN A 33 1.41 -43.20 11.23
N ASP A 34 2.64 -43.73 11.20
CA ASP A 34 3.84 -43.02 11.66
C ASP A 34 4.10 -41.71 10.90
N VAL A 35 3.74 -41.64 9.62
CA VAL A 35 3.80 -40.39 8.82
C VAL A 35 2.93 -39.31 9.46
N TRP A 36 1.65 -39.61 9.69
CA TRP A 36 0.72 -38.68 10.33
C TRP A 36 1.14 -38.30 11.75
N ARG A 37 1.66 -39.27 12.50
CA ARG A 37 2.20 -39.02 13.85
C ARG A 37 3.39 -38.04 13.80
N ASN A 38 4.33 -38.25 12.88
CA ASN A 38 5.52 -37.40 12.73
C ASN A 38 5.13 -35.98 12.29
N ASP A 39 4.17 -35.85 11.38
CA ASP A 39 3.65 -34.54 10.95
C ASP A 39 2.99 -33.79 12.12
N LEU A 40 2.20 -34.48 12.95
CA LEU A 40 1.61 -33.87 14.15
C LEU A 40 2.67 -33.44 15.17
N ILE A 41 3.71 -34.25 15.39
CA ILE A 41 4.83 -33.89 16.29
C ILE A 41 5.58 -32.68 15.75
N ALA A 42 5.87 -32.64 14.45
CA ALA A 42 6.55 -31.53 13.79
C ALA A 42 5.73 -30.22 13.82
N LEU A 43 4.39 -30.32 13.80
CA LEU A 43 3.51 -29.16 13.93
C LEU A 43 3.36 -28.66 15.36
N ILE A 44 3.42 -29.56 16.35
CA ILE A 44 3.41 -29.18 17.77
C ILE A 44 4.71 -28.46 18.15
N ASP A 45 5.85 -28.92 17.62
CA ASP A 45 7.17 -28.29 17.75
C ASP A 45 7.58 -28.00 19.21
N ARG A 46 7.19 -28.89 20.14
CA ARG A 46 7.58 -28.81 21.56
C ARG A 46 8.88 -29.54 21.81
N VAL A 47 9.85 -28.85 22.39
CA VAL A 47 11.21 -29.34 22.66
C VAL A 47 11.48 -29.54 24.15
N ASP A 48 10.53 -29.22 25.03
CA ASP A 48 10.74 -29.34 26.48
C ASP A 48 10.72 -30.81 26.95
N SER A 49 11.48 -31.09 28.01
CA SER A 49 11.66 -32.43 28.59
C SER A 49 10.38 -33.06 29.16
N SER A 50 9.31 -32.28 29.34
CA SER A 50 8.02 -32.75 29.85
C SER A 50 7.06 -33.23 28.75
N PHE A 51 7.39 -33.01 27.48
CA PHE A 51 6.55 -33.40 26.36
C PHE A 51 6.70 -34.89 26.03
N ASN A 52 5.61 -35.64 26.19
CA ASN A 52 5.53 -37.05 25.80
C ASN A 52 4.51 -37.24 24.67
N PRO A 53 4.95 -37.53 23.42
CA PRO A 53 4.07 -37.73 22.26
C PRO A 53 3.04 -38.86 22.42
N ASP A 54 3.29 -39.87 23.25
CA ASP A 54 2.38 -41.01 23.43
C ASP A 54 1.17 -40.70 24.32
N THR A 55 1.26 -39.63 25.12
CA THR A 55 0.18 -39.18 26.00
C THR A 55 -0.39 -37.82 25.58
N ALA A 56 0.26 -37.16 24.61
CA ALA A 56 -0.14 -35.87 24.10
C ALA A 56 -1.54 -35.90 23.46
N THR A 57 -2.32 -34.83 23.72
CA THR A 57 -3.64 -34.63 23.11
C THR A 57 -3.76 -33.23 22.53
N ILE A 58 -4.44 -33.09 21.40
CA ILE A 58 -4.78 -31.79 20.80
C ILE A 58 -6.30 -31.56 20.93
N CYS A 59 -6.72 -30.36 21.33
CA CYS A 59 -8.14 -30.01 21.39
C CYS A 59 -8.72 -29.74 19.99
N SER A 60 -10.01 -30.02 19.82
CA SER A 60 -10.74 -29.85 18.55
C SER A 60 -10.69 -28.45 17.95
N ARG A 61 -10.46 -27.41 18.77
CA ARG A 61 -10.32 -26.02 18.32
C ARG A 61 -9.26 -25.83 17.22
N HIS A 62 -8.24 -26.70 17.18
CA HIS A 62 -7.16 -26.56 16.21
C HIS A 62 -7.41 -27.24 14.85
N PHE A 63 -8.54 -27.93 14.71
CA PHE A 63 -8.91 -28.62 13.48
C PHE A 63 -10.16 -28.00 12.89
N LYS A 64 -10.28 -28.06 11.57
CA LYS A 64 -11.51 -27.69 10.87
C LYS A 64 -12.62 -28.68 11.18
N GLU A 65 -13.88 -28.23 11.12
CA GLU A 65 -15.03 -29.11 11.34
C GLU A 65 -15.07 -30.29 10.35
N SER A 66 -14.58 -30.09 9.12
CA SER A 66 -14.47 -31.12 8.09
C SER A 66 -13.48 -32.25 8.41
N CYS A 67 -12.56 -32.04 9.37
CA CYS A 67 -11.60 -33.04 9.83
C CYS A 67 -12.24 -34.09 10.75
N PHE A 68 -13.48 -33.88 11.20
CA PHE A 68 -14.18 -34.78 12.10
C PHE A 68 -15.16 -35.69 11.36
N VAL A 69 -15.30 -36.93 11.85
CA VAL A 69 -16.36 -37.84 11.44
C VAL A 69 -17.44 -37.87 12.53
N PRO A 70 -18.72 -37.59 12.21
CA PRO A 70 -19.82 -37.79 13.15
C PRO A 70 -20.03 -39.27 13.43
N THR A 71 -20.05 -39.66 14.71
CA THR A 71 -20.39 -41.04 15.10
C THR A 71 -21.90 -41.16 15.27
N ASN A 72 -22.55 -42.01 14.48
CA ASN A 72 -24.00 -42.23 14.51
C ASN A 72 -24.46 -43.23 15.59
N ASN A 73 -23.88 -43.23 16.79
CA ASN A 73 -24.31 -44.12 17.86
C ASN A 73 -24.56 -43.37 19.17
N SER A 74 -25.84 -43.06 19.43
CA SER A 74 -26.45 -43.26 20.75
C SER A 74 -27.97 -43.27 20.59
N HIS A 75 -28.59 -44.37 21.02
CA HIS A 75 -30.01 -44.40 21.36
C HIS A 75 -30.25 -43.32 22.42
N SER A 76 -31.10 -42.34 22.09
CA SER A 76 -31.48 -41.27 22.99
C SER A 76 -32.50 -41.78 24.00
N THR A 77 -32.15 -41.82 25.29
CA THR A 77 -33.16 -41.71 26.35
C THR A 77 -33.59 -40.24 26.44
N PRO A 78 -34.91 -39.96 26.56
CA PRO A 78 -35.43 -38.62 26.53
C PRO A 78 -35.33 -38.04 27.94
N ASP A 79 -34.22 -37.35 28.24
CA ASP A 79 -34.19 -36.54 29.46
C ASP A 79 -33.58 -35.16 29.27
N LYS A 80 -34.32 -34.21 29.85
CA LYS A 80 -34.37 -32.77 29.59
C LYS A 80 -33.10 -32.08 30.06
N ASP A 81 -32.24 -31.70 29.12
CA ASP A 81 -31.26 -30.60 29.24
C ASP A 81 -30.61 -30.37 27.86
N VAL A 82 -31.21 -29.46 27.07
CA VAL A 82 -31.07 -29.41 25.61
C VAL A 82 -29.90 -28.54 25.11
N TYR A 83 -29.06 -27.95 25.98
CA TYR A 83 -28.04 -27.01 25.48
C TYR A 83 -26.60 -27.53 25.37
N PHE A 84 -26.24 -28.73 25.86
CA PHE A 84 -24.84 -29.20 25.82
C PHE A 84 -24.60 -30.71 25.73
N LYS A 85 -25.29 -31.46 24.85
CA LYS A 85 -24.93 -32.86 24.55
C LYS A 85 -24.30 -32.99 23.15
N LYS A 86 -22.97 -33.01 23.07
CA LYS A 86 -22.22 -33.25 21.82
C LYS A 86 -22.15 -34.74 21.49
N LYS A 87 -22.45 -35.10 20.24
CA LYS A 87 -22.14 -36.42 19.69
C LYS A 87 -20.62 -36.65 19.78
N PRO A 88 -20.13 -37.87 20.08
CA PRO A 88 -18.72 -38.17 19.93
C PRO A 88 -18.35 -37.98 18.45
N HIS A 89 -17.26 -37.26 18.21
CA HIS A 89 -16.66 -37.11 16.88
C HIS A 89 -15.22 -37.62 16.97
N TYR A 90 -14.77 -38.44 16.03
CA TYR A 90 -13.36 -38.83 15.94
C TYR A 90 -12.67 -38.08 14.80
N LEU A 91 -11.37 -37.85 14.96
CA LEU A 91 -10.55 -37.14 13.99
C LEU A 91 -10.21 -38.10 12.83
N LYS A 92 -10.44 -37.68 11.58
CA LYS A 92 -10.07 -38.46 10.40
C LYS A 92 -8.56 -38.69 10.37
N PRO A 93 -8.07 -39.92 10.16
CA PRO A 93 -6.64 -40.17 9.97
C PRO A 93 -6.03 -39.29 8.89
N GLY A 94 -4.86 -38.71 9.16
CA GLY A 94 -4.19 -37.76 8.27
C GLY A 94 -4.61 -36.29 8.46
N SER A 95 -5.60 -35.98 9.31
CA SER A 95 -5.99 -34.59 9.57
C SER A 95 -4.91 -33.86 10.38
N LEU A 96 -4.52 -32.68 9.91
CA LEU A 96 -3.53 -31.83 10.57
C LEU A 96 -4.21 -30.58 11.17
N PRO A 97 -3.71 -30.07 12.31
CA PRO A 97 -4.23 -28.85 12.91
C PRO A 97 -3.81 -27.64 12.07
N THR A 98 -4.80 -26.88 11.61
CA THR A 98 -4.59 -25.67 10.79
C THR A 98 -5.20 -24.41 11.40
N GLU A 99 -6.15 -24.58 12.33
CA GLU A 99 -6.90 -23.48 12.93
C GLU A 99 -6.27 -23.05 14.26
N TYR A 100 -6.24 -21.74 14.52
CA TYR A 100 -5.68 -21.16 15.75
C TYR A 100 -4.30 -21.72 16.12
N MET A 101 -3.48 -22.05 15.12
CA MET A 101 -2.10 -22.48 15.33
C MET A 101 -1.26 -21.26 15.73
N PRO A 102 -0.26 -21.42 16.62
CA PRO A 102 0.66 -20.35 16.95
C PRO A 102 1.37 -19.89 15.66
N GLN A 103 1.38 -18.57 15.42
CA GLN A 103 2.15 -18.01 14.31
C GLN A 103 3.63 -18.28 14.59
N LYS A 104 4.30 -19.04 13.72
CA LYS A 104 5.75 -19.20 13.80
C LYS A 104 6.36 -17.79 13.64
N SER A 105 6.98 -17.30 14.70
CA SER A 105 7.60 -15.96 14.76
C SER A 105 8.76 -15.80 13.78
N ILE A 106 9.25 -16.89 13.20
CA ILE A 106 10.37 -16.93 12.28
C ILE A 106 10.02 -17.86 11.12
N VAL A 107 9.65 -17.29 9.96
CA VAL A 107 9.85 -17.96 8.67
C VAL A 107 11.30 -17.70 8.30
N THR A 108 12.20 -18.59 8.70
CA THR A 108 13.56 -18.58 8.18
C THR A 108 13.49 -18.98 6.71
N HIS A 109 13.46 -17.98 5.83
CA HIS A 109 13.82 -18.22 4.44
C HIS A 109 15.22 -18.82 4.46
N LYS A 110 15.35 -20.08 4.00
CA LYS A 110 16.67 -20.66 3.75
C LYS A 110 17.42 -19.64 2.88
N PRO A 111 18.63 -19.20 3.27
CA PRO A 111 19.40 -18.30 2.44
C PRO A 111 19.53 -18.93 1.06
N ILE A 112 19.22 -18.14 0.03
CA ILE A 112 19.38 -18.57 -1.36
C ILE A 112 20.82 -19.07 -1.50
N PRO A 113 21.06 -20.29 -2.00
CA PRO A 113 22.40 -20.79 -2.23
C PRO A 113 23.19 -19.73 -3.00
N ARG A 114 24.40 -19.43 -2.53
CA ARG A 114 25.29 -18.46 -3.18
C ARG A 114 25.38 -18.86 -4.66
N LYS A 115 24.99 -17.95 -5.58
CA LYS A 115 25.04 -18.24 -7.02
C LYS A 115 26.44 -18.72 -7.36
N VAL A 116 26.52 -19.89 -8.00
CA VAL A 116 27.76 -20.38 -8.59
C VAL A 116 28.32 -19.27 -9.49
N PRO A 117 29.63 -18.98 -9.46
CA PRO A 117 30.23 -18.03 -10.39
C PRO A 117 29.81 -18.41 -11.80
N LEU A 118 29.17 -17.48 -12.51
CA LEU A 118 28.88 -17.68 -13.92
C LEU A 118 30.22 -17.88 -14.65
N PRO A 119 30.35 -18.90 -15.50
CA PRO A 119 31.46 -18.99 -16.43
C PRO A 119 31.62 -17.64 -17.12
N ARG A 120 32.84 -17.10 -17.19
CA ARG A 120 33.08 -15.90 -18.00
C ARG A 120 32.64 -16.21 -19.43
N ASP A 121 31.70 -15.43 -19.94
CA ASP A 121 31.31 -15.53 -21.34
C ASP A 121 32.58 -15.35 -22.20
N PRO A 122 32.77 -16.20 -23.22
CA PRO A 122 33.88 -16.02 -24.15
C PRO A 122 33.82 -14.61 -24.77
N PRO A 123 34.97 -14.04 -25.15
CA PRO A 123 34.99 -12.74 -25.81
C PRO A 123 34.03 -12.75 -27.01
N PRO A 124 33.23 -11.68 -27.22
CA PRO A 124 32.26 -11.63 -28.31
C PRO A 124 33.00 -11.85 -29.63
N LEU A 125 32.61 -12.90 -30.35
CA LEU A 125 33.12 -13.14 -31.70
C LEU A 125 32.79 -11.93 -32.58
N PRO A 126 33.69 -11.52 -33.49
CA PRO A 126 33.42 -10.41 -34.39
C PRO A 126 32.14 -10.69 -35.21
N SER A 127 31.21 -9.73 -35.22
CA SER A 127 29.94 -9.88 -35.93
C SER A 127 30.17 -10.00 -37.44
N CYS A 128 29.79 -11.13 -38.03
CA CYS A 128 29.81 -11.30 -39.48
C CYS A 128 28.70 -10.44 -40.13
N VAL A 129 29.09 -9.33 -40.76
CA VAL A 129 28.23 -8.49 -41.59
C VAL A 129 28.03 -9.10 -42.99
N LYS A 130 26.79 -9.02 -43.50
CA LYS A 130 26.37 -9.52 -44.82
C LYS A 130 26.64 -8.49 -45.92
N TYR A 131 26.48 -7.20 -45.64
CA TYR A 131 26.76 -6.10 -46.56
C TYR A 131 27.74 -5.14 -45.91
N ARG A 132 28.84 -4.83 -46.59
CA ARG A 132 29.85 -3.85 -46.13
C ARG A 132 29.64 -2.46 -46.71
N ASN A 133 28.96 -2.38 -47.84
CA ASN A 133 28.70 -1.15 -48.57
C ASN A 133 27.41 -1.27 -49.40
N LEU A 134 26.88 -0.13 -49.84
CA LEU A 134 25.69 -0.07 -50.67
C LEU A 134 25.87 -0.82 -52.02
N SER A 135 27.09 -0.87 -52.56
CA SER A 135 27.39 -1.53 -53.84
C SER A 135 27.16 -3.04 -53.81
N GLU A 136 27.50 -3.71 -52.70
CA GLU A 136 27.19 -5.13 -52.49
C GLU A 136 25.69 -5.37 -52.41
N LEU A 137 24.96 -4.48 -51.72
CA LEU A 137 23.51 -4.55 -51.64
C LEU A 137 22.84 -4.33 -53.01
N LYS A 138 23.34 -3.40 -53.84
CA LYS A 138 22.81 -3.15 -55.19
C LYS A 138 22.83 -4.42 -56.06
N LYS A 139 23.90 -5.23 -55.97
CA LYS A 139 23.99 -6.50 -56.72
C LYS A 139 22.87 -7.47 -56.33
N ASP A 140 22.58 -7.58 -55.05
CA ASP A 140 21.50 -8.43 -54.55
C ASP A 140 20.12 -7.87 -54.91
N VAL A 141 19.90 -6.56 -54.79
CA VAL A 141 18.60 -5.92 -55.09
C VAL A 141 18.26 -5.96 -56.58
N CYS A 142 19.25 -5.87 -57.46
CA CYS A 142 19.06 -5.98 -58.91
C CYS A 142 18.77 -7.42 -59.37
N ASN A 143 18.97 -8.44 -58.51
CA ASN A 143 18.58 -9.80 -58.82
C ASN A 143 17.10 -10.02 -58.48
N PRO A 144 16.21 -10.32 -59.46
CA PRO A 144 14.78 -10.52 -59.21
C PRO A 144 14.47 -11.65 -58.21
N GLN A 145 15.36 -12.64 -58.09
CA GLN A 145 15.20 -13.76 -57.14
C GLN A 145 15.38 -13.34 -55.68
N CYS A 146 16.05 -12.21 -55.44
CA CYS A 146 16.34 -11.70 -54.10
C CYS A 146 15.24 -10.77 -53.55
N LEU A 147 14.23 -10.42 -54.36
CA LEU A 147 13.08 -9.63 -53.95
C LEU A 147 11.84 -10.54 -53.80
N PRO A 148 11.37 -10.82 -52.57
CA PRO A 148 10.17 -11.62 -52.37
C PRO A 148 8.92 -10.86 -52.83
N SER A 149 7.96 -11.54 -53.44
CA SER A 149 6.63 -10.96 -53.69
C SER A 149 5.97 -10.55 -52.36
N PRO A 150 5.32 -9.37 -52.23
CA PRO A 150 4.91 -8.41 -53.26
C PRO A 150 5.85 -7.19 -53.44
N TRP A 151 7.15 -7.33 -53.18
CA TRP A 151 8.13 -6.25 -53.31
C TRP A 151 8.66 -6.10 -54.74
N CYS A 152 8.91 -4.86 -55.16
CA CYS A 152 9.53 -4.51 -56.43
C CYS A 152 10.56 -3.39 -56.25
N LEU A 153 11.56 -3.36 -57.12
CA LEU A 153 12.53 -2.28 -57.19
C LEU A 153 11.87 -1.03 -57.80
N LEU A 154 12.02 0.13 -57.16
CA LEU A 154 11.49 1.40 -57.66
C LEU A 154 12.59 2.26 -58.27
N GLU A 155 13.70 2.44 -57.55
CA GLU A 155 14.79 3.32 -57.96
C GLU A 155 16.12 2.81 -57.38
N VAL A 156 17.19 2.92 -58.17
CA VAL A 156 18.57 2.71 -57.70
C VAL A 156 19.39 3.89 -58.19
N SER A 157 20.01 4.62 -57.26
CA SER A 157 20.96 5.67 -57.57
C SER A 157 22.31 5.38 -56.94
N GLU A 158 23.29 6.28 -57.09
CA GLU A 158 24.60 6.13 -56.46
C GLU A 158 24.50 6.05 -54.93
N ASN A 159 23.60 6.84 -54.32
CA ASN A 159 23.56 7.02 -52.86
C ASN A 159 22.28 6.47 -52.18
N GLN A 160 21.31 5.96 -52.95
CA GLN A 160 20.07 5.41 -52.40
C GLN A 160 19.51 4.23 -53.21
N ILE A 161 18.78 3.35 -52.51
CA ILE A 161 17.97 2.28 -53.10
C ILE A 161 16.54 2.43 -52.58
N MET A 162 15.57 2.39 -53.50
CA MET A 162 14.15 2.46 -53.19
C MET A 162 13.45 1.15 -53.57
N VAL A 163 12.82 0.49 -52.60
CA VAL A 163 12.03 -0.73 -52.82
C VAL A 163 10.58 -0.48 -52.41
N GLY A 164 9.62 -0.91 -53.22
CA GLY A 164 8.20 -0.69 -53.01
C GLY A 164 7.46 -1.99 -52.77
N MET A 165 6.47 -1.98 -51.89
CA MET A 165 5.52 -3.08 -51.70
C MET A 165 4.20 -2.74 -52.40
N LEU A 166 3.80 -3.58 -53.34
CA LEU A 166 2.57 -3.38 -54.12
C LEU A 166 1.32 -3.78 -53.32
N ASN A 167 0.20 -3.10 -53.58
CA ASN A 167 -1.11 -3.46 -53.03
C ASN A 167 -1.65 -4.77 -53.64
N GLU A 168 -2.70 -5.37 -53.06
CA GLU A 168 -3.29 -6.65 -53.50
C GLU A 168 -3.72 -6.64 -54.97
N LYS A 169 -4.15 -5.48 -55.49
CA LYS A 169 -4.50 -5.26 -56.90
C LYS A 169 -3.29 -4.98 -57.81
N LYS A 170 -2.07 -4.92 -57.27
CA LYS A 170 -0.80 -4.56 -57.93
C LYS A 170 -0.80 -3.20 -58.65
N THR A 171 -1.76 -2.33 -58.37
CA THR A 171 -1.92 -1.03 -59.06
C THR A 171 -1.19 0.12 -58.39
N THR A 172 -0.98 0.08 -57.08
CA THR A 172 -0.35 1.16 -56.30
C THR A 172 0.67 0.62 -55.30
N VAL A 173 1.71 1.42 -55.04
CA VAL A 173 2.73 1.12 -54.02
C VAL A 173 2.18 1.54 -52.65
N LYS A 174 1.98 0.56 -51.78
CA LYS A 174 1.44 0.76 -50.41
C LYS A 174 2.52 1.25 -49.44
N LEU A 175 3.72 0.70 -49.54
CA LEU A 175 4.86 1.01 -48.67
C LEU A 175 6.11 1.20 -49.53
N LYS A 176 6.93 2.19 -49.17
CA LYS A 176 8.22 2.49 -49.79
C LYS A 176 9.31 2.40 -48.74
N LEU A 177 10.40 1.70 -49.05
CA LEU A 177 11.60 1.63 -48.23
C LEU A 177 12.72 2.35 -48.96
N LYS A 178 13.35 3.30 -48.26
CA LYS A 178 14.53 4.04 -48.72
C LYS A 178 15.74 3.60 -47.92
N ILE A 179 16.74 3.06 -48.62
CA ILE A 179 18.01 2.63 -48.04
C ILE A 179 19.08 3.63 -48.46
N SER A 180 19.73 4.28 -47.48
CA SER A 180 20.81 5.24 -47.72
C SER A 180 22.17 4.57 -47.83
N GLU A 181 23.20 5.34 -48.20
CA GLU A 181 24.60 4.91 -48.28
C GLU A 181 25.11 4.19 -47.00
N ASP A 182 24.74 4.69 -45.83
CA ASP A 182 25.02 4.07 -44.51
C ASP A 182 24.27 2.75 -44.22
N LEU A 183 23.60 2.15 -45.22
CA LEU A 183 22.71 0.98 -45.06
C LEU A 183 21.55 1.19 -44.06
N LYS A 184 21.24 2.45 -43.73
CA LYS A 184 20.07 2.81 -42.90
C LYS A 184 18.80 2.75 -43.74
N VAL A 185 17.80 2.08 -43.21
CA VAL A 185 16.49 1.90 -43.83
C VAL A 185 15.50 2.87 -43.18
N SER A 186 14.92 3.72 -44.02
CA SER A 186 13.78 4.56 -43.68
C SER A 186 12.56 4.07 -44.44
N ALA A 187 11.38 4.17 -43.83
CA ALA A 187 10.13 3.66 -44.40
C ALA A 187 9.12 4.79 -44.55
N SER A 188 8.36 4.77 -45.64
CA SER A 188 7.21 5.66 -45.85
C SER A 188 5.99 4.86 -46.31
N MET A 189 4.82 5.26 -45.83
CA MET A 189 3.54 4.69 -46.24
C MET A 189 2.85 5.69 -47.17
N MET A 190 2.69 5.31 -48.43
CA MET A 190 2.34 6.23 -49.53
C MET A 190 3.32 7.40 -49.63
N GLU A 191 2.93 8.61 -49.17
CA GLU A 191 3.78 9.81 -49.13
C GLU A 191 4.16 10.25 -47.71
N ASN A 192 3.64 9.58 -46.67
CA ASN A 192 3.92 9.96 -45.29
C ASN A 192 5.12 9.16 -44.76
N PRO A 193 6.20 9.83 -44.31
CA PRO A 193 7.34 9.17 -43.69
C PRO A 193 6.91 8.55 -42.35
N ILE A 194 7.41 7.35 -42.05
CA ILE A 194 7.20 6.74 -40.74
C ILE A 194 8.21 7.35 -39.77
N PRO A 195 7.77 8.14 -38.78
CA PRO A 195 8.69 8.80 -37.86
C PRO A 195 9.44 7.78 -36.99
N ASN A 196 10.71 8.06 -36.71
CA ASN A 196 11.58 7.25 -35.84
C ASN A 196 11.84 5.80 -36.30
N PHE A 197 11.65 5.49 -37.58
CA PHE A 197 12.03 4.20 -38.15
C PHE A 197 13.49 4.24 -38.64
N ASN A 198 14.42 3.74 -37.82
CA ASN A 198 15.84 3.60 -38.15
C ASN A 198 16.28 2.15 -37.92
N GLU A 199 16.34 1.36 -38.99
CA GLU A 199 16.96 0.01 -38.96
C GLU A 199 18.22 0.00 -39.83
N ILE A 200 19.25 -0.73 -39.43
CA ILE A 200 20.51 -0.86 -40.18
C ILE A 200 20.55 -2.25 -40.82
N MET A 201 20.78 -2.29 -42.13
CA MET A 201 20.73 -3.53 -42.91
C MET A 201 22.14 -4.07 -43.22
N GLU A 202 22.96 -4.24 -42.19
CA GLU A 202 24.33 -4.76 -42.32
C GLU A 202 24.40 -6.29 -42.17
N ASN A 203 23.58 -6.89 -41.29
CA ASN A 203 23.72 -8.29 -40.86
C ASN A 203 22.70 -9.26 -41.47
N ILE A 204 21.76 -8.78 -42.28
CA ILE A 204 20.61 -9.56 -42.78
C ILE A 204 20.52 -9.39 -44.30
N SER A 205 20.28 -10.47 -45.04
CA SER A 205 20.07 -10.37 -46.49
C SER A 205 18.77 -9.64 -46.83
N ILE A 206 18.76 -8.90 -47.94
CA ILE A 206 17.58 -8.14 -48.38
C ILE A 206 16.33 -9.02 -48.48
N PHE A 207 16.47 -10.24 -48.99
CA PHE A 207 15.37 -11.19 -49.09
C PHE A 207 14.76 -11.53 -47.72
N LYS A 208 15.60 -11.88 -46.74
CA LYS A 208 15.15 -12.21 -45.37
C LYS A 208 14.56 -10.98 -44.68
N TYR A 209 15.17 -9.82 -44.91
CA TYR A 209 14.70 -8.55 -44.38
C TYR A 209 13.27 -8.24 -44.88
N LEU A 210 13.07 -8.22 -46.20
CA LEU A 210 11.79 -7.91 -46.83
C LEU A 210 10.70 -8.93 -46.47
N LYS A 211 11.04 -10.22 -46.38
CA LYS A 211 10.10 -11.26 -45.92
C LYS A 211 9.66 -11.01 -44.47
N SER A 212 10.61 -10.74 -43.57
CA SER A 212 10.30 -10.41 -42.17
C SER A 212 9.54 -9.09 -42.02
N PHE A 213 9.72 -8.17 -42.97
CA PHE A 213 9.02 -6.89 -43.01
C PHE A 213 7.57 -7.05 -43.44
N SER A 214 7.30 -7.90 -44.44
CA SER A 214 5.94 -8.24 -44.89
C SER A 214 5.08 -8.90 -43.81
N GLU A 215 5.69 -9.58 -42.84
CA GLU A 215 5.00 -10.19 -41.69
C GLU A 215 4.62 -9.15 -40.60
N ARG A 216 5.13 -7.92 -40.69
CA ARG A 216 4.82 -6.86 -39.71
C ARG A 216 3.44 -6.28 -39.96
N THR A 217 2.76 -5.93 -38.88
CA THR A 217 1.43 -5.30 -38.93
C THR A 217 1.53 -3.82 -38.59
N PHE A 218 0.73 -3.00 -39.28
CA PHE A 218 0.66 -1.58 -39.03
C PHE A 218 -0.20 -1.30 -37.79
N CYS A 219 0.33 -0.53 -36.85
CA CYS A 219 -0.42 -0.07 -35.69
C CYS A 219 -1.44 1.00 -36.15
N PRO A 220 -2.76 0.79 -36.02
CA PRO A 220 -3.77 1.76 -36.42
C PRO A 220 -3.84 2.96 -35.44
N GLY A 221 -3.11 2.94 -34.33
CA GLY A 221 -3.19 3.95 -33.29
C GLY A 221 -4.47 3.85 -32.47
N ILE A 222 -4.85 4.93 -31.80
CA ILE A 222 -6.07 5.02 -30.99
C ILE A 222 -7.12 5.79 -31.78
N LEU A 223 -8.21 5.09 -32.14
CA LEU A 223 -9.33 5.60 -32.95
C LEU A 223 -10.53 6.06 -32.11
N ASP A 224 -10.49 5.89 -30.78
CA ASP A 224 -11.64 6.18 -29.92
C ASP A 224 -11.96 7.69 -29.90
N ASN A 225 -13.08 8.10 -30.52
CA ASN A 225 -13.51 9.51 -30.58
C ASN A 225 -13.61 10.19 -29.21
N ASN A 226 -14.03 9.47 -28.18
CA ASN A 226 -14.13 9.98 -26.81
C ASN A 226 -12.77 10.35 -26.20
N LEU A 227 -11.68 9.77 -26.70
CA LEU A 227 -10.33 10.03 -26.19
C LEU A 227 -9.63 11.16 -26.95
N GLN A 228 -10.12 11.52 -28.14
CA GLN A 228 -9.57 12.57 -29.00
C GLN A 228 -9.53 13.95 -28.31
N MET A 229 -10.51 14.26 -27.48
CA MET A 229 -10.59 15.54 -26.75
C MET A 229 -9.54 15.69 -25.63
N TYR A 230 -8.88 14.59 -25.24
CA TYR A 230 -7.90 14.58 -24.15
C TYR A 230 -6.44 14.50 -24.62
N ALA A 231 -6.23 14.49 -25.95
CA ALA A 231 -4.93 14.48 -26.59
C ALA A 231 -4.60 15.85 -27.19
N ASP A 232 -3.37 16.30 -26.97
CA ASP A 232 -2.90 17.58 -27.48
C ASP A 232 -2.54 17.47 -28.97
N SER A 233 -2.77 18.55 -29.72
CA SER A 233 -2.55 18.60 -31.18
C SER A 233 -1.12 18.94 -31.59
N LYS A 234 -0.25 19.32 -30.65
CA LYS A 234 1.13 19.73 -30.92
C LYS A 234 2.10 18.71 -30.36
N TYR A 235 3.00 18.21 -31.20
CA TYR A 235 4.12 17.37 -30.78
C TYR A 235 5.07 18.16 -29.88
N SER A 236 5.43 17.59 -28.73
CA SER A 236 6.46 18.10 -27.82
C SER A 236 7.22 16.89 -27.29
N ASP A 237 8.55 17.01 -27.15
CA ASP A 237 9.41 15.89 -26.72
C ASP A 237 9.06 15.36 -25.33
N ASP A 238 8.40 16.17 -24.49
CA ASP A 238 7.95 15.79 -23.15
C ASP A 238 6.60 15.04 -23.15
N GLN A 239 5.94 14.91 -24.30
CA GLN A 239 4.63 14.28 -24.40
C GLN A 239 4.73 12.78 -24.69
N ILE A 240 3.83 12.01 -24.07
CA ILE A 240 3.77 10.54 -24.25
C ILE A 240 2.98 10.17 -25.50
N TYR A 241 2.02 11.01 -25.90
CA TYR A 241 1.15 10.80 -27.04
C TYR A 241 0.79 12.13 -27.68
N TYR A 242 0.47 12.08 -28.98
CA TYR A 242 0.09 13.23 -29.79
C TYR A 242 -1.02 12.85 -30.76
N LYS A 243 -1.76 13.86 -31.20
CA LYS A 243 -2.78 13.72 -32.25
C LYS A 243 -2.12 13.87 -33.62
N GLU A 244 -2.12 12.80 -34.39
CA GLU A 244 -1.63 12.76 -35.77
C GLU A 244 -2.78 13.05 -36.74
N PHE A 245 -2.49 13.88 -37.74
CA PHE A 245 -3.40 14.20 -38.83
C PHE A 245 -2.95 13.46 -40.08
N TYR A 246 -3.82 12.62 -40.65
CA TYR A 246 -3.56 12.04 -41.95
C TYR A 246 -3.82 13.08 -43.04
N ILE A 247 -2.78 13.45 -43.79
CA ILE A 247 -2.91 14.33 -44.96
C ILE A 247 -3.83 13.61 -45.98
N GLY A 248 -5.04 14.14 -46.20
CA GLY A 248 -6.03 13.62 -47.15
C GLY A 248 -7.27 12.96 -46.55
N SER A 249 -7.38 12.79 -45.22
CA SER A 249 -8.61 12.33 -44.55
C SER A 249 -8.90 13.22 -43.33
N GLN A 250 -10.17 13.56 -43.08
CA GLN A 250 -10.58 14.31 -41.87
C GLN A 250 -10.39 13.52 -40.56
N GLU A 251 -9.85 12.30 -40.63
CA GLU A 251 -9.65 11.42 -39.49
C GLU A 251 -8.36 11.76 -38.73
N THR A 252 -8.52 11.97 -37.43
CA THR A 252 -7.42 12.23 -36.52
C THR A 252 -7.17 11.02 -35.63
N VAL A 253 -5.92 10.58 -35.55
CA VAL A 253 -5.54 9.38 -34.79
C VAL A 253 -4.58 9.76 -33.70
N ILE A 254 -4.77 9.23 -32.49
CA ILE A 254 -3.81 9.45 -31.40
C ILE A 254 -2.76 8.36 -31.44
N ARG A 255 -1.48 8.76 -31.42
CA ARG A 255 -0.34 7.85 -31.34
C ARG A 255 0.55 8.18 -30.15
N SER A 256 1.21 7.15 -29.63
CA SER A 256 2.33 7.34 -28.70
C SER A 256 3.51 7.97 -29.44
N THR A 257 4.28 8.86 -28.79
CA THR A 257 5.55 9.39 -29.35
C THR A 257 6.55 8.26 -29.65
N LYS A 258 6.52 7.21 -28.84
CA LYS A 258 7.28 5.96 -29.03
C LYS A 258 6.51 4.87 -29.78
N CYS A 259 5.58 5.21 -30.67
CA CYS A 259 4.80 4.20 -31.40
C CYS A 259 5.71 3.34 -32.29
N GLU A 260 5.73 2.03 -32.05
CA GLU A 260 6.28 1.03 -32.99
C GLU A 260 5.31 0.87 -34.16
N VAL A 261 5.24 1.88 -35.05
CA VAL A 261 4.26 1.95 -36.17
C VAL A 261 4.14 0.63 -36.94
N LEU A 262 5.22 -0.15 -37.01
CA LEU A 262 5.28 -1.50 -37.56
C LEU A 262 5.65 -2.50 -36.45
N THR A 263 4.66 -3.24 -35.94
CA THR A 263 4.86 -4.24 -34.89
C THR A 263 5.13 -5.63 -35.45
N LYS A 264 6.14 -6.31 -34.89
CA LYS A 264 6.29 -7.76 -35.03
C LYS A 264 5.14 -8.40 -34.25
N GLN A 265 4.30 -9.21 -34.93
CA GLN A 265 3.09 -9.81 -34.35
C GLN A 265 3.38 -10.37 -32.95
N THR A 266 2.96 -9.64 -31.92
CA THR A 266 3.07 -10.06 -30.53
C THR A 266 1.69 -9.91 -29.91
N SER A 267 0.94 -11.01 -30.01
CA SER A 267 -0.13 -11.45 -29.11
C SER A 267 -1.12 -10.38 -28.60
N THR A 268 -2.38 -10.52 -29.05
CA THR A 268 -3.65 -10.07 -28.44
C THR A 268 -4.22 -8.68 -28.76
N GLY A 269 -3.61 -7.87 -29.63
CA GLY A 269 -4.26 -6.62 -30.07
C GLY A 269 -3.68 -6.01 -31.34
N PHE A 270 -4.54 -5.34 -32.11
CA PHE A 270 -4.16 -4.58 -33.31
C PHE A 270 -3.26 -3.36 -33.01
N ILE A 271 -3.12 -2.96 -31.73
CA ILE A 271 -2.43 -1.73 -31.30
C ILE A 271 -1.12 -2.09 -30.58
N CYS A 272 -0.03 -1.39 -30.88
CA CYS A 272 1.27 -1.61 -30.25
C CYS A 272 1.25 -1.35 -28.72
N LYS A 273 2.20 -1.93 -27.98
CA LYS A 273 2.28 -1.80 -26.50
C LYS A 273 2.30 -0.33 -26.04
N ASN A 274 3.00 0.53 -26.76
CA ASN A 274 3.15 1.95 -26.42
C ASN A 274 1.84 2.72 -26.66
N CYS A 275 1.15 2.48 -27.77
CA CYS A 275 -0.18 3.06 -28.02
C CYS A 275 -1.24 2.49 -27.06
N ASN A 276 -1.14 1.21 -26.67
CA ASN A 276 -2.03 0.65 -25.65
C ASN A 276 -1.79 1.29 -24.27
N TYR A 277 -0.53 1.55 -23.91
CA TYR A 277 -0.19 2.30 -22.71
C TYR A 277 -0.75 3.73 -22.75
N ALA A 278 -0.58 4.44 -23.88
CA ALA A 278 -1.18 5.75 -24.08
C ALA A 278 -2.72 5.72 -23.95
N LYS A 279 -3.38 4.71 -24.52
CA LYS A 279 -4.83 4.48 -24.37
C LYS A 279 -5.24 4.31 -22.90
N ARG A 280 -4.48 3.56 -22.10
CA ARG A 280 -4.73 3.45 -20.65
C ARG A 280 -4.61 4.78 -19.93
N LEU A 281 -3.60 5.59 -20.27
CA LEU A 281 -3.43 6.93 -19.68
C LEU A 281 -4.58 7.88 -20.02
N LEU A 282 -5.05 7.86 -21.26
CA LEU A 282 -6.21 8.65 -21.72
C LEU A 282 -7.49 8.20 -21.03
N ASN A 283 -7.72 6.88 -20.90
CA ASN A 283 -8.84 6.34 -20.14
C ASN A 283 -8.81 6.79 -18.66
N ASN A 284 -7.64 6.82 -18.03
CA ASN A 284 -7.50 7.35 -16.67
C ASN A 284 -7.78 8.87 -16.59
N LYS A 285 -7.48 9.65 -17.63
CA LYS A 285 -7.90 11.06 -17.70
C LYS A 285 -9.42 11.18 -17.81
N LEU A 286 -10.05 10.40 -18.67
CA LEU A 286 -11.51 10.35 -18.82
C LEU A 286 -12.21 9.98 -17.51
N LEU A 287 -11.74 8.95 -16.80
CA LEU A 287 -12.28 8.55 -15.49
C LEU A 287 -12.11 9.64 -14.43
N ARG A 288 -10.97 10.33 -14.44
CA ARG A 288 -10.73 11.49 -13.55
C ARG A 288 -11.67 12.65 -13.88
N ALA A 289 -11.95 12.93 -15.14
CA ALA A 289 -12.93 13.95 -15.53
C ALA A 289 -14.34 13.58 -15.03
N LYS A 290 -14.81 12.36 -15.33
CA LYS A 290 -16.12 11.85 -14.87
C LYS A 290 -16.25 11.86 -13.34
N SER A 291 -15.22 11.44 -12.62
CA SER A 291 -15.26 11.46 -11.14
C SER A 291 -15.24 12.89 -10.58
N ARG A 292 -14.53 13.84 -11.21
CA ARG A 292 -14.58 15.24 -10.83
C ARG A 292 -15.98 15.81 -11.02
N ASP A 293 -16.71 15.44 -12.07
CA ASP A 293 -18.09 15.89 -12.26
C ASP A 293 -19.01 15.39 -11.15
N SER A 294 -18.81 14.16 -10.67
CA SER A 294 -19.61 13.58 -9.58
C SER A 294 -19.33 14.16 -8.18
N LYS A 295 -18.13 14.69 -7.93
CA LYS A 295 -17.73 15.19 -6.60
C LYS A 295 -18.13 16.66 -6.40
N PRO A 296 -18.54 17.07 -5.18
CA PRO A 296 -18.80 18.49 -4.87
C PRO A 296 -17.53 19.33 -5.02
N LEU A 297 -17.68 20.63 -5.28
CA LEU A 297 -16.54 21.57 -5.37
C LEU A 297 -15.91 21.75 -3.98
N SER A 298 -14.58 21.71 -3.92
CA SER A 298 -13.81 22.10 -2.75
C SER A 298 -13.55 23.60 -2.71
N LYS A 299 -13.23 24.14 -1.52
CA LYS A 299 -12.83 25.56 -1.33
C LYS A 299 -11.57 25.93 -2.11
N GLN A 300 -10.70 24.95 -2.41
CA GLN A 300 -9.45 25.16 -3.15
C GLN A 300 -9.62 24.91 -4.67
N ASP A 301 -10.80 24.53 -5.14
CA ASP A 301 -11.00 24.27 -6.56
C ASP A 301 -11.06 25.60 -7.34
N PRO A 302 -10.27 25.75 -8.42
CA PRO A 302 -10.27 26.97 -9.22
C PRO A 302 -11.59 27.11 -10.00
N LEU A 303 -12.28 28.25 -9.81
CA LEU A 303 -13.60 28.53 -10.39
C LEU A 303 -13.63 28.46 -11.92
N HIS A 304 -12.56 28.89 -12.61
CA HIS A 304 -12.49 28.86 -14.07
C HIS A 304 -12.49 27.43 -14.67
N LYS A 305 -12.23 26.40 -13.85
CA LYS A 305 -12.26 25.00 -14.28
C LYS A 305 -13.59 24.30 -13.95
N ALA A 306 -14.51 24.98 -13.27
CA ALA A 306 -15.80 24.43 -12.91
C ALA A 306 -16.87 24.82 -13.93
N THR A 307 -17.78 23.90 -14.25
CA THR A 307 -18.91 24.18 -15.14
C THR A 307 -19.95 25.05 -14.44
N ARG A 308 -20.66 25.86 -15.22
CA ARG A 308 -21.66 26.81 -14.70
C ARG A 308 -22.77 26.10 -13.92
N GLU A 309 -23.26 24.97 -14.42
CA GLU A 309 -24.33 24.20 -13.76
C GLU A 309 -23.90 23.73 -12.38
N LYS A 310 -22.63 23.31 -12.26
CA LYS A 310 -22.07 22.78 -11.02
C LYS A 310 -21.85 23.86 -9.97
N ILE A 311 -21.50 25.08 -10.38
CA ILE A 311 -21.42 26.23 -9.47
C ILE A 311 -22.81 26.58 -8.92
N ILE A 312 -23.83 26.59 -9.78
CA ILE A 312 -25.21 26.91 -9.39
C ILE A 312 -25.74 25.88 -8.38
N SER A 313 -25.50 24.59 -8.60
CA SER A 313 -25.98 23.54 -7.68
C SER A 313 -25.31 23.63 -6.30
N GLN A 314 -24.00 23.89 -6.25
CA GLN A 314 -23.29 24.06 -4.98
C GLN A 314 -23.75 25.31 -4.22
N LEU A 315 -24.02 26.43 -4.91
CA LEU A 315 -24.56 27.63 -4.28
C LEU A 315 -25.96 27.39 -3.67
N LYS A 316 -26.81 26.61 -4.34
CA LYS A 316 -28.12 26.21 -3.80
C LYS A 316 -27.96 25.39 -2.52
N ASN A 317 -27.08 24.39 -2.53
CA ASN A 317 -26.82 23.55 -1.35
C ASN A 317 -26.26 24.35 -0.17
N ALA A 318 -25.27 25.21 -0.42
CA ALA A 318 -24.69 26.06 0.62
C ALA A 318 -25.72 27.00 1.25
N ARG A 319 -26.65 27.56 0.46
CA ARG A 319 -27.76 28.38 0.97
C ARG A 319 -28.72 27.56 1.85
N MET A 320 -29.05 26.34 1.45
CA MET A 320 -29.90 25.45 2.25
C MET A 320 -29.24 25.10 3.58
N GLU A 321 -27.96 24.72 3.58
CA GLU A 321 -27.20 24.41 4.81
C GLU A 321 -27.12 25.63 5.74
N THR A 322 -26.88 26.82 5.17
CA THR A 322 -26.82 28.06 5.96
C THR A 322 -28.16 28.36 6.63
N ASN A 323 -29.27 28.22 5.90
CA ASN A 323 -30.60 28.40 6.45
C ASN A 323 -30.90 27.38 7.56
N TYR A 324 -30.51 26.12 7.37
CA TYR A 324 -30.68 25.07 8.39
C TYR A 324 -29.88 25.37 9.67
N CYS A 325 -28.60 25.72 9.53
CA CYS A 325 -27.76 26.10 10.68
C CYS A 325 -28.31 27.34 11.41
N GLN A 326 -28.81 28.34 10.67
CA GLN A 326 -29.44 29.51 11.28
C GLN A 326 -30.72 29.16 12.05
N GLN A 327 -31.54 28.23 11.55
CA GLN A 327 -32.72 27.74 12.27
C GLN A 327 -32.32 27.01 13.56
N GLN A 328 -31.33 26.12 13.50
CA GLN A 328 -30.79 25.41 14.66
C GLN A 328 -30.24 26.38 15.72
N LEU A 329 -29.50 27.42 15.31
CA LEU A 329 -29.00 28.44 16.22
C LEU A 329 -30.14 29.22 16.88
N LYS A 330 -31.17 29.60 16.13
CA LYS A 330 -32.35 30.28 16.70
C LYS A 330 -33.07 29.38 17.70
N GLN A 331 -33.21 28.10 17.39
CA GLN A 331 -33.81 27.12 18.30
C GLN A 331 -32.96 26.98 19.57
N PHE A 332 -31.65 26.81 19.45
CA PHE A 332 -30.75 26.71 20.60
C PHE A 332 -30.74 27.98 21.46
N GLN A 333 -30.75 29.17 20.85
CA GLN A 333 -30.88 30.44 21.56
C GLN A 333 -32.22 30.55 22.29
N SER A 334 -33.32 30.12 21.68
CA SER A 334 -34.62 30.10 22.35
C SER A 334 -34.62 29.13 23.53
N THR A 335 -34.05 27.93 23.39
CA THR A 335 -33.90 26.97 24.48
C THR A 335 -33.04 27.53 25.61
N LEU A 336 -31.92 28.18 25.30
CA LEU A 336 -31.11 28.87 26.30
C LEU A 336 -31.92 29.95 27.04
N MET A 337 -32.69 30.78 26.35
CA MET A 337 -33.51 31.80 27.02
C MET A 337 -34.62 31.21 27.89
N THR A 338 -35.09 29.99 27.59
CA THR A 338 -36.19 29.35 28.33
C THR A 338 -35.67 28.51 29.51
N ASP A 339 -34.56 27.80 29.32
CA ASP A 339 -34.03 26.81 30.26
C ASP A 339 -32.75 27.27 30.99
N SER A 340 -32.17 28.42 30.63
CA SER A 340 -31.00 28.92 31.35
C SER A 340 -31.42 29.58 32.67
N VAL A 341 -30.74 29.16 33.73
CA VAL A 341 -30.73 29.87 34.99
C VAL A 341 -29.59 30.90 34.90
N GLU A 342 -29.92 32.19 34.96
CA GLU A 342 -28.90 33.23 35.12
C GLU A 342 -28.16 32.98 36.44
N LEU A 343 -26.86 32.69 36.35
CA LEU A 343 -26.01 32.57 37.53
C LEU A 343 -25.97 33.94 38.21
N SER A 344 -26.56 34.01 39.40
CA SER A 344 -26.53 35.25 40.19
C SER A 344 -25.08 35.67 40.44
N TYR A 345 -24.81 36.98 40.46
CA TYR A 345 -23.48 37.52 40.75
C TYR A 345 -22.90 36.93 42.06
N HIS A 346 -23.76 36.70 43.05
CA HIS A 346 -23.42 36.06 44.32
C HIS A 346 -22.97 34.61 44.13
N LEU A 347 -23.71 33.78 43.38
CA LEU A 347 -23.33 32.38 43.12
C LEU A 347 -22.03 32.30 42.29
N SER A 348 -21.78 33.28 41.40
CA SER A 348 -20.53 33.37 40.65
C SER A 348 -19.32 33.71 41.54
N GLN A 349 -19.52 34.52 42.59
CA GLN A 349 -18.49 34.83 43.59
C GLN A 349 -18.33 33.69 44.59
N ASP A 350 -19.41 33.03 44.98
CA ASP A 350 -19.35 31.83 45.82
C ASP A 350 -18.60 30.71 45.11
N LEU A 351 -18.82 30.49 43.82
CA LEU A 351 -18.04 29.53 43.04
C LEU A 351 -16.56 29.91 43.00
N LYS A 352 -16.22 31.20 42.85
CA LYS A 352 -14.81 31.67 42.93
C LYS A 352 -14.21 31.47 44.32
N ASN A 353 -14.98 31.72 45.37
CA ASN A 353 -14.55 31.56 46.76
C ASN A 353 -14.41 30.07 47.14
N VAL A 354 -15.34 29.21 46.72
CA VAL A 354 -15.31 27.75 46.95
C VAL A 354 -14.18 27.09 46.16
N ILE A 355 -13.90 27.56 44.94
CA ILE A 355 -12.79 27.05 44.12
C ILE A 355 -11.44 27.59 44.63
N GLY A 356 -11.41 28.81 45.20
CA GLY A 356 -10.23 29.44 45.79
C GLY A 356 -9.84 28.89 47.16
N HIS A 357 -10.80 28.47 47.98
CA HIS A 357 -10.60 27.84 49.29
C HIS A 357 -10.44 26.32 49.18
N THR A 358 -9.38 25.89 48.48
CA THR A 358 -8.94 24.49 48.55
C THR A 358 -7.73 24.41 49.49
N ASP A 359 -7.79 23.54 50.49
CA ASP A 359 -6.65 23.28 51.40
C ASP A 359 -5.45 22.63 50.68
N ASN A 360 -5.67 22.17 49.44
CA ASN A 360 -4.64 21.58 48.60
C ASN A 360 -3.95 22.67 47.76
N GLU A 361 -2.70 22.96 48.10
CA GLU A 361 -1.84 23.93 47.42
C GLU A 361 -1.74 23.70 45.90
N LEU A 362 -1.77 22.44 45.44
CA LEU A 362 -1.77 22.10 44.01
C LEU A 362 -3.09 22.48 43.32
N ALA A 363 -4.22 22.28 44.00
CA ALA A 363 -5.54 22.64 43.47
C ALA A 363 -5.67 24.16 43.37
N LYS A 364 -5.20 24.89 44.39
CA LYS A 364 -5.13 26.36 44.38
C LYS A 364 -4.27 26.86 43.21
N LEU A 365 -3.05 26.35 43.08
CA LEU A 365 -2.14 26.71 41.98
C LEU A 365 -2.73 26.36 40.60
N PHE A 366 -3.44 25.23 40.50
CA PHE A 366 -4.11 24.83 39.26
C PHE A 366 -5.15 25.87 38.86
N TRP A 367 -6.00 26.30 39.77
CA TRP A 367 -7.05 27.29 39.49
C TRP A 367 -6.49 28.68 39.21
N GLU A 368 -5.46 29.11 39.91
CA GLU A 368 -4.75 30.37 39.62
C GLU A 368 -4.20 30.40 38.19
N GLU A 369 -3.55 29.32 37.75
CA GLU A 369 -3.01 29.20 36.39
C GLU A 369 -4.11 29.05 35.33
N GLN A 370 -5.24 28.40 35.65
CA GLN A 370 -6.42 28.38 34.76
C GLN A 370 -6.97 29.80 34.57
N MET A 371 -7.22 30.53 35.65
CA MET A 371 -7.75 31.89 35.59
C MET A 371 -6.85 32.82 34.76
N LYS A 372 -5.54 32.72 34.97
CA LYS A 372 -4.54 33.41 34.15
C LYS A 372 -4.62 33.01 32.68
N ALA A 373 -4.72 31.72 32.38
CA ALA A 373 -4.79 31.22 31.01
C ALA A 373 -6.09 31.61 30.27
N PHE A 374 -7.21 31.77 30.99
CA PHE A 374 -8.47 32.28 30.43
C PHE A 374 -8.44 33.80 30.22
N SER A 375 -7.65 34.53 31.01
CA SER A 375 -7.52 36.00 30.90
C SER A 375 -6.58 36.44 29.77
N ILE A 376 -5.64 35.59 29.36
CA ILE A 376 -4.68 35.87 28.28
C ILE A 376 -5.24 35.37 26.93
N LYS A 377 -4.90 36.08 25.84
CA LYS A 377 -5.21 35.64 24.46
C LYS A 377 -4.61 34.24 24.18
N GLU A 378 -5.14 33.54 23.19
CA GLU A 378 -4.85 32.11 22.91
C GLU A 378 -3.36 31.68 22.79
N LYS A 379 -2.43 32.64 22.65
CA LYS A 379 -0.99 32.38 22.48
C LYS A 379 -0.18 33.13 23.54
N GLY A 380 0.91 32.50 24.01
CA GLY A 380 1.90 33.16 24.88
C GLY A 380 1.76 32.85 26.38
N MET A 381 0.86 31.95 26.79
CA MET A 381 0.77 31.50 28.18
C MET A 381 2.06 30.83 28.64
N ARG A 382 2.69 31.37 29.69
CA ARG A 382 3.81 30.75 30.41
C ARG A 382 3.26 30.03 31.63
N TRP A 383 3.29 28.70 31.55
CA TRP A 383 2.80 27.79 32.58
C TRP A 383 3.79 27.64 33.72
N HIS A 384 3.27 27.54 34.94
CA HIS A 384 4.06 27.17 36.11
C HIS A 384 4.64 25.74 35.96
N PRO A 385 5.90 25.46 36.37
CA PRO A 385 6.52 24.14 36.21
C PRO A 385 5.72 22.98 36.83
N MET A 386 5.05 23.21 37.97
CA MET A 386 4.22 22.20 38.62
C MET A 386 2.99 21.82 37.76
N LEU A 387 2.43 22.78 37.03
CA LEU A 387 1.32 22.54 36.10
C LEU A 387 1.77 21.76 34.87
N ILE A 388 2.99 22.04 34.37
CA ILE A 388 3.60 21.23 33.31
C ILE A 388 3.78 19.79 33.77
N ARG A 389 4.29 19.56 34.98
CA ARG A 389 4.44 18.20 35.55
C ARG A 389 3.10 17.48 35.66
N LEU A 390 2.07 18.17 36.17
CA LEU A 390 0.71 17.63 36.25
C LEU A 390 0.15 17.29 34.86
N ALA A 391 0.36 18.16 33.87
CA ALA A 391 -0.08 17.93 32.49
C ALA A 391 0.64 16.74 31.83
N ILE A 392 1.95 16.57 32.07
CA ILE A 392 2.72 15.39 31.64
C ILE A 392 2.14 14.12 32.29
N LEU A 393 1.83 14.16 33.59
CA LEU A 393 1.26 13.04 34.32
C LEU A 393 -0.13 12.64 33.79
N ILE A 394 -1.03 13.60 33.56
CA ILE A 394 -2.37 13.30 33.02
C ILE A 394 -2.28 12.73 31.61
N ARG A 395 -1.43 13.34 30.76
CA ARG A 395 -1.21 12.89 29.38
C ARG A 395 -0.58 11.50 29.31
N SER A 396 0.34 11.16 30.21
CA SER A 396 0.98 9.83 30.23
C SER A 396 0.00 8.72 30.62
N ARG A 397 -1.03 9.03 31.42
CA ARG A 397 -2.12 8.10 31.76
C ARG A 397 -3.13 7.95 30.63
N SER A 398 -3.56 9.05 30.01
CA SER A 398 -4.49 9.02 28.89
C SER A 398 -4.29 10.22 27.95
N PRO A 399 -3.56 10.04 26.83
CA PRO A 399 -3.37 11.10 25.85
C PRO A 399 -4.68 11.60 25.23
N LEU A 400 -5.63 10.69 24.99
CA LEU A 400 -6.90 11.01 24.36
C LEU A 400 -7.79 11.85 25.28
N ALA A 401 -7.87 11.49 26.56
CA ALA A 401 -8.63 12.28 27.54
C ALA A 401 -8.04 13.69 27.68
N TYR A 402 -6.70 13.79 27.78
CA TYR A 402 -6.00 15.07 27.84
C TYR A 402 -6.30 15.97 26.63
N ASP A 403 -6.16 15.42 25.42
CA ASP A 403 -6.42 16.18 24.19
C ASP A 403 -7.90 16.57 24.06
N THR A 404 -8.83 15.74 24.55
CA THR A 404 -10.27 16.03 24.55
C THR A 404 -10.58 17.19 25.48
N LEU A 405 -10.10 17.15 26.74
CA LEU A 405 -10.29 18.24 27.72
C LEU A 405 -9.70 19.56 27.22
N ARG A 406 -8.55 19.50 26.54
CA ARG A 406 -7.91 20.69 25.95
C ARG A 406 -8.66 21.24 24.74
N LYS A 407 -9.11 20.38 23.81
CA LYS A 407 -9.76 20.80 22.55
C LYS A 407 -11.19 21.29 22.75
N THR A 408 -11.90 20.72 23.72
CA THR A 408 -13.25 21.16 24.11
C THR A 408 -13.24 22.55 24.75
N GLY A 409 -12.09 23.04 25.20
CA GLY A 409 -11.94 24.36 25.81
C GLY A 409 -12.42 24.43 27.26
N ILE A 410 -12.88 23.31 27.83
CA ILE A 410 -13.30 23.20 29.23
C ILE A 410 -12.12 23.55 30.15
N LEU A 411 -10.91 23.09 29.80
CA LEU A 411 -9.68 23.43 30.50
C LEU A 411 -8.67 24.03 29.53
N LYS A 412 -8.00 25.12 29.96
CA LYS A 412 -6.83 25.63 29.25
C LYS A 412 -5.63 24.80 29.70
N LEU A 413 -5.08 23.99 28.80
CA LEU A 413 -3.95 23.10 29.11
C LEU A 413 -2.79 23.30 28.12
N PRO A 414 -1.54 23.05 28.54
CA PRO A 414 -0.36 23.11 27.69
C PRO A 414 -0.52 22.28 26.39
N GLY A 415 0.01 22.80 25.29
CA GLY A 415 -0.02 22.10 24.01
C GLY A 415 0.88 20.87 23.99
N ALA A 416 0.57 19.92 23.10
CA ALA A 416 1.39 18.73 22.89
C ALA A 416 2.85 19.06 22.53
N SER A 417 3.08 20.15 21.78
CA SER A 417 4.42 20.64 21.47
C SER A 417 5.17 21.05 22.74
N THR A 418 4.56 21.87 23.58
CA THR A 418 5.13 22.31 24.86
C THR A 418 5.47 21.12 25.74
N LEU A 419 4.54 20.17 25.93
CA LEU A 419 4.80 18.99 26.74
C LEU A 419 5.93 18.13 26.19
N ARG A 420 6.03 18.00 24.86
CA ARG A 420 7.13 17.28 24.21
C ARG A 420 8.46 17.97 24.48
N ASP A 421 8.52 19.30 24.38
CA ASP A 421 9.76 20.04 24.62
C ASP A 421 10.24 19.87 26.07
N TYR A 422 9.34 19.79 27.06
CA TYR A 422 9.68 19.48 28.46
C TYR A 422 10.00 18.00 28.72
N THR A 423 9.39 17.07 27.98
CA THR A 423 9.64 15.63 28.15
C THR A 423 10.98 15.23 27.52
N ASN A 424 11.33 15.86 26.40
CA ASN A 424 12.55 15.58 25.65
C ASN A 424 13.81 16.22 26.24
N VAL A 425 13.70 16.98 27.34
CA VAL A 425 14.87 17.52 28.06
C VAL A 425 15.75 16.38 28.60
N TYR A 426 15.12 15.25 28.96
CA TYR A 426 15.83 14.07 29.44
C TYR A 426 16.11 13.12 28.28
N GLU A 427 17.37 13.02 27.87
CA GLU A 427 17.81 12.00 26.92
C GLU A 427 18.09 10.70 27.65
N SER A 428 17.25 9.67 27.41
CA SER A 428 17.56 8.31 27.84
C SER A 428 18.77 7.79 27.06
N LYS A 429 19.84 7.45 27.80
CA LYS A 429 21.04 6.79 27.27
C LYS A 429 21.01 5.31 27.63
N GLU A 430 21.74 4.51 26.87
CA GLU A 430 22.02 3.12 27.21
C GLU A 430 22.77 2.98 28.54
N GLY A 431 22.48 1.91 29.27
CA GLY A 431 23.08 1.65 30.58
C GLY A 431 22.37 2.37 31.73
N PHE A 432 23.12 2.64 32.81
CA PHE A 432 22.59 3.28 34.01
C PHE A 432 22.46 4.79 33.83
N ASN A 433 21.30 5.36 34.19
CA ASN A 433 21.12 6.80 34.20
C ASN A 433 21.60 7.40 35.54
N GLU A 434 22.81 7.96 35.53
CA GLU A 434 23.45 8.55 36.71
C GLU A 434 22.58 9.64 37.36
N SER A 435 21.94 10.51 36.57
CA SER A 435 21.07 11.57 37.09
C SER A 435 19.88 11.03 37.90
N SER A 436 19.33 9.87 37.48
CA SER A 436 18.25 9.21 38.22
C SER A 436 18.76 8.55 39.50
N ILE A 437 19.96 7.98 39.46
CA ILE A 437 20.60 7.36 40.63
C ILE A 437 20.96 8.42 41.68
N GLU A 438 21.48 9.57 41.26
CA GLU A 438 21.79 10.70 42.16
C GLU A 438 20.53 11.24 42.83
N GLU A 439 19.44 11.39 42.08
CA GLU A 439 18.16 11.83 42.63
C GLU A 439 17.58 10.79 43.61
N LEU A 440 17.67 9.49 43.29
CA LEU A 440 17.29 8.42 44.21
C LEU A 440 18.14 8.43 45.48
N LYS A 441 19.46 8.65 45.36
CA LYS A 441 20.35 8.83 46.52
C LYS A 441 19.87 9.99 47.39
N ARG A 442 19.60 11.15 46.78
CA ARG A 442 19.10 12.35 47.48
C ARG A 442 17.82 12.08 48.25
N ILE A 443 16.85 11.40 47.63
CA ILE A 443 15.58 11.04 48.28
C ILE A 443 15.81 10.04 49.43
N SER A 444 16.67 9.05 49.21
CA SER A 444 16.96 7.99 50.19
C SER A 444 17.77 8.44 51.41
N GLN A 445 18.34 9.67 51.41
CA GLN A 445 19.09 10.20 52.56
C GLN A 445 18.23 10.26 53.83
N ASN A 446 16.94 10.56 53.67
CA ASN A 446 15.99 10.70 54.77
C ASN A 446 15.34 9.38 55.19
N PHE A 447 15.71 8.25 54.54
CA PHE A 447 15.12 6.95 54.84
C PHE A 447 15.81 6.31 56.03
N LYS A 448 15.05 5.53 56.80
CA LYS A 448 15.59 4.70 57.88
C LYS A 448 16.45 3.58 57.31
N SER A 449 17.31 2.98 58.14
CA SER A 449 18.23 1.93 57.72
C SER A 449 17.51 0.72 57.10
N GLU A 450 16.32 0.40 57.62
CA GLU A 450 15.48 -0.70 57.15
C GLU A 450 14.84 -0.41 55.78
N GLU A 451 14.54 0.86 55.50
CA GLU A 451 13.92 1.31 54.25
C GLU A 451 14.92 1.40 53.08
N LYS A 452 16.22 1.29 53.37
CA LYS A 452 17.30 1.29 52.38
C LYS A 452 17.56 -0.09 51.77
N PHE A 453 17.02 -1.16 52.36
CA PHE A 453 17.12 -2.50 51.78
C PHE A 453 16.15 -2.62 50.60
N VAL A 454 16.71 -2.67 49.39
CA VAL A 454 15.95 -2.78 48.13
C VAL A 454 16.39 -4.01 47.34
N ILE A 455 15.48 -4.57 46.55
CA ILE A 455 15.75 -5.69 45.66
C ILE A 455 15.80 -5.16 44.23
N LEU A 456 16.88 -5.44 43.51
CA LEU A 456 16.98 -5.14 42.09
C LEU A 456 16.44 -6.32 41.28
N LEU A 457 15.29 -6.13 40.63
CA LEU A 457 14.71 -7.10 39.71
C LEU A 457 14.90 -6.59 38.27
N HIS A 458 15.43 -7.45 37.40
CA HIS A 458 15.57 -7.15 35.98
C HIS A 458 15.11 -8.33 35.13
N ASP A 459 14.56 -8.04 33.97
CA ASP A 459 14.13 -9.01 32.96
C ASP A 459 14.33 -8.41 31.56
N GLU A 460 14.43 -9.25 30.56
CA GLU A 460 14.63 -8.84 29.16
C GLU A 460 13.30 -8.82 28.40
N MET A 461 13.13 -7.82 27.53
CA MET A 461 11.94 -7.69 26.69
C MET A 461 12.32 -7.79 25.22
N MET A 462 11.67 -8.70 24.48
CA MET A 462 11.80 -8.76 23.02
C MET A 462 11.14 -7.53 22.39
N ILE A 463 11.92 -6.77 21.61
CA ILE A 463 11.44 -5.64 20.82
C ILE A 463 11.47 -5.99 19.32
N LYS A 464 10.73 -5.22 18.50
CA LYS A 464 10.74 -5.41 17.05
C LYS A 464 12.11 -5.03 16.48
N TYR A 465 12.72 -5.95 15.73
CA TYR A 465 13.94 -5.66 14.97
C TYR A 465 13.59 -4.83 13.73
N ASP A 466 13.90 -3.53 13.79
CA ASP A 466 13.67 -2.59 12.70
C ASP A 466 14.69 -1.44 12.77
N LEU A 467 14.95 -0.79 11.63
CA LEU A 467 15.86 0.35 11.58
C LEU A 467 15.10 1.63 11.97
N VAL A 468 15.50 2.27 13.07
CA VAL A 468 14.89 3.52 13.55
C VAL A 468 15.87 4.68 13.38
N PHE A 469 15.42 5.76 12.74
CA PHE A 469 16.19 7.00 12.62
C PHE A 469 15.73 8.03 13.66
N LYS A 470 16.60 8.34 14.63
CA LYS A 470 16.35 9.41 15.61
C LYS A 470 16.79 10.75 15.02
N LYS A 471 15.82 11.54 14.54
CA LYS A 471 16.07 12.92 14.12
C LYS A 471 16.16 13.82 15.34
N ASN A 472 17.36 13.97 15.91
CA ASN A 472 17.58 15.01 16.91
C ASN A 472 17.34 16.38 16.26
N LYS A 473 16.54 17.22 16.90
CA LYS A 473 16.40 18.63 16.49
C LYS A 473 17.74 19.30 16.81
N TRP A 474 18.37 19.88 15.79
CA TRP A 474 19.43 20.87 15.94
C TRP A 474 18.87 22.14 16.58
#